data_AF-A0A3D8VE26-F1
#
_entry.id   AF-A0A3D8VE26-F1
#
_cell.length_a   1.000
_cell.length_b   1.000
_cell.length_c   1.000
_cell.angle_alpha   90.00
_cell.angle_beta   90.00
_cell.angle_gamma   90.00
#
_symmetry.space_group_name_H-M   'P 1'
#
loop_
_entity.id
_entity.type
_entity.pdbx_description
1 polymer ?
#
loop_
_entity_poly.entity_id
_entity_poly.type
_entity_poly.pdbx_seq_one_letter_code
_entity_poly.pdbx_strand_id
1 'polypeptide(L)'
;MLNRFILDFAKQSEVIYTLSTNAPNYIVSSSEKGIHVETKSSRNKFNEGKKEVPYVLIRNDWLEQALGILIDKRTVIDQDFVDLGRRHSFILAFLSSLPFVEKHKNKQVQLKTFTTLDIPFSTVDQTMTMLQELIDGEYTADSITQTFKEDNIKRLKSHARQNLKLLGYLNKDYKLENKDNSIQEVRKRILQSPFIEMVYESLRFMPMYHYKEKLEILKEITYLTVVSSTDQTTIKESVAEKGIRNIFNWLKHAELIDG
;
A
#
# COMPACT_ATOMS: atom_id res chain seq x y z
N MET A 1 12.64 1.32 -8.95
CA MET A 1 11.44 1.37 -9.82
C MET A 1 10.36 2.29 -9.26
N LEU A 2 10.38 2.57 -7.96
CA LEU A 2 9.40 3.42 -7.28
C LEU A 2 9.28 4.85 -7.87
N ASN A 3 10.37 5.45 -8.35
CA ASN A 3 10.30 6.75 -9.04
C ASN A 3 9.38 6.71 -10.26
N ARG A 4 9.49 5.67 -11.10
CA ARG A 4 8.59 5.50 -12.25
C ARG A 4 7.13 5.38 -11.79
N PHE A 5 6.89 4.61 -10.74
CA PHE A 5 5.55 4.46 -10.17
C PHE A 5 4.95 5.80 -9.74
N ILE A 6 5.67 6.64 -8.99
CA ILE A 6 5.11 7.92 -8.53
C ILE A 6 4.83 8.88 -9.69
N LEU A 7 5.64 8.85 -10.75
CA LEU A 7 5.42 9.68 -11.93
C LEU A 7 4.18 9.22 -12.70
N ASP A 8 4.01 7.91 -12.87
CA ASP A 8 2.83 7.36 -13.53
C ASP A 8 1.57 7.52 -12.67
N PHE A 9 1.68 7.43 -11.35
CA PHE A 9 0.63 7.77 -10.39
C PHE A 9 0.19 9.24 -10.55
N ALA A 10 1.15 10.16 -10.64
CA ALA A 10 0.88 11.58 -10.84
C ALA A 10 0.16 11.86 -12.17
N LYS A 11 0.51 11.15 -13.24
CA LYS A 11 -0.13 11.30 -14.56
C LYS A 11 -1.56 10.75 -14.62
N GLN A 12 -1.87 9.76 -13.80
CA GLN A 12 -3.19 9.12 -13.71
C GLN A 12 -4.13 9.83 -12.71
N SER A 13 -3.60 10.73 -11.88
CA SER A 13 -4.38 11.49 -10.91
C SER A 13 -5.08 12.67 -11.59
N GLU A 14 -6.40 12.80 -11.42
CA GLU A 14 -7.15 13.94 -11.99
C GLU A 14 -7.12 15.18 -11.08
N VAL A 15 -7.21 14.96 -9.76
CA VAL A 15 -7.30 16.03 -8.77
C VAL A 15 -6.58 15.64 -7.48
N ILE A 16 -5.83 16.58 -6.92
CA ILE A 16 -5.18 16.46 -5.61
C ILE A 16 -5.68 17.57 -4.71
N TYR A 17 -6.18 17.22 -3.52
CA TYR A 17 -6.73 18.19 -2.57
C TYR A 17 -5.67 18.63 -1.55
N THR A 18 -5.47 19.93 -1.42
CA THR A 18 -4.55 20.48 -0.42
C THR A 18 -4.95 20.08 1.00
N LEU A 19 -3.96 19.70 1.83
CA LEU A 19 -4.24 19.19 3.17
C LEU A 19 -4.86 20.22 4.12
N SER A 20 -4.53 21.50 3.95
CA SER A 20 -4.89 22.58 4.86
C SER A 20 -6.27 23.18 4.59
N THR A 21 -6.65 23.31 3.32
CA THR A 21 -7.88 24.02 2.91
C THR A 21 -8.85 23.12 2.18
N ASN A 22 -8.47 21.86 1.90
CA ASN A 22 -9.20 20.95 1.03
C ASN A 22 -9.50 21.56 -0.34
N ALA A 23 -8.67 22.52 -0.79
CA ALA A 23 -8.83 23.15 -2.09
C ALA A 23 -8.30 22.22 -3.18
N PRO A 24 -9.02 22.05 -4.30
CA PRO A 24 -8.63 21.17 -5.39
C PRO A 24 -7.48 21.76 -6.21
N ASN A 25 -6.56 20.88 -6.62
CA ASN A 25 -5.54 21.13 -7.62
C ASN A 25 -5.76 20.15 -8.76
N TYR A 26 -6.18 20.64 -9.92
CA TYR A 26 -6.50 19.82 -11.08
C TYR A 26 -5.24 19.55 -11.89
N ILE A 27 -5.02 18.30 -12.26
CA ILE A 27 -3.95 17.89 -13.17
C ILE A 27 -4.56 17.90 -14.56
N VAL A 28 -4.29 18.97 -15.32
CA VAL A 28 -4.99 19.23 -16.60
C VAL A 28 -4.31 18.60 -17.80
N SER A 29 -3.01 18.28 -17.67
CA SER A 29 -2.25 17.52 -18.66
C SER A 29 -0.93 17.04 -18.05
N SER A 30 -0.26 16.12 -18.75
CA SER A 30 1.08 15.67 -18.40
C SER A 30 2.01 15.67 -19.61
N SER A 31 3.31 15.65 -19.36
CA SER A 31 4.37 15.62 -20.36
C SER A 31 5.55 14.81 -19.84
N GLU A 32 6.57 14.64 -20.67
CA GLU A 32 7.84 14.02 -20.26
C GLU A 32 8.55 14.80 -19.15
N LYS A 33 8.26 16.10 -18.99
CA LYS A 33 8.89 16.96 -17.98
C LYS A 33 8.17 16.97 -16.64
N GLY A 34 6.90 16.58 -16.60
CA GLY A 34 6.07 16.77 -15.42
C GLY A 34 4.57 16.86 -15.69
N ILE A 35 3.83 17.20 -14.65
CA ILE A 35 2.38 17.40 -14.67
C ILE A 35 2.04 18.90 -14.62
N HIS A 36 1.00 19.30 -15.36
CA HIS A 36 0.50 20.67 -15.36
C HIS A 36 -0.65 20.79 -14.36
N VAL A 37 -0.40 21.56 -13.29
CA VAL A 37 -1.32 21.69 -12.16
C VAL A 37 -1.99 23.04 -12.17
N GLU A 38 -3.31 23.02 -12.13
CA GLU A 38 -4.18 24.18 -12.11
C GLU A 38 -4.95 24.31 -10.80
N THR A 39 -5.19 25.55 -10.40
CA THR A 39 -6.01 25.90 -9.24
C THR A 39 -7.03 26.96 -9.66
N LYS A 40 -8.12 27.11 -8.90
CA LYS A 40 -9.09 28.19 -9.13
C LYS A 40 -8.41 29.56 -9.21
N SER A 41 -7.44 29.82 -8.34
CA SER A 41 -6.68 31.09 -8.35
C SER A 41 -5.86 31.28 -9.63
N SER A 42 -5.18 30.24 -10.12
CA SER A 42 -4.38 30.35 -11.33
C SER A 42 -5.24 30.47 -12.60
N ARG A 43 -6.40 29.83 -12.64
CA ARG A 43 -7.41 30.01 -13.70
C ARG A 43 -7.97 31.44 -13.72
N ASN A 44 -8.34 31.99 -12.56
CA ASN A 44 -8.82 33.37 -12.46
C ASN A 44 -7.78 34.37 -12.96
N LYS A 45 -6.50 34.21 -12.55
CA LYS A 45 -5.41 35.07 -13.03
C LYS A 45 -5.21 35.00 -14.55
N PHE A 46 -5.40 33.83 -15.16
CA PHE A 46 -5.36 33.69 -16.61
C PHE A 46 -6.53 34.41 -17.28
N ASN A 47 -7.76 34.23 -16.79
CA ASN A 47 -8.95 34.91 -17.32
C ASN A 47 -8.87 36.45 -17.19
N GLU A 48 -8.20 36.94 -16.14
CA GLU A 48 -7.93 38.37 -15.93
C GLU A 48 -6.72 38.91 -16.75
N GLY A 49 -6.07 38.08 -17.56
CA GLY A 49 -4.88 38.47 -18.34
C GLY A 49 -3.60 38.67 -17.50
N LYS A 50 -3.61 38.31 -16.21
CA LYS A 50 -2.46 38.43 -15.29
C LYS A 50 -1.47 37.27 -15.41
N LYS A 51 -1.79 36.26 -16.22
CA LYS A 51 -0.94 35.10 -16.45
C LYS A 51 -1.18 34.54 -17.85
N GLU A 52 -0.12 34.15 -18.55
CA GLU A 52 -0.21 33.61 -19.92
C GLU A 52 -0.83 32.21 -19.97
N VAL A 53 -0.68 31.40 -18.92
CA VAL A 53 -1.23 30.04 -18.84
C VAL A 53 -1.90 29.75 -17.49
N PRO A 54 -2.98 28.96 -17.43
CA PRO A 54 -3.75 28.75 -16.21
C PRO A 54 -3.10 27.75 -15.23
N TYR A 55 -2.05 27.04 -15.65
CA TYR A 55 -1.40 25.97 -14.88
C TYR A 55 0.06 26.26 -14.50
N VAL A 56 0.63 25.46 -13.61
CA VAL A 56 2.05 25.46 -13.24
C VAL A 56 2.61 24.06 -13.49
N LEU A 57 3.77 23.96 -14.11
CA LEU A 57 4.47 22.68 -14.28
C LEU A 57 5.06 22.25 -12.93
N ILE A 58 4.65 21.08 -12.45
CA ILE A 58 5.35 20.35 -11.39
C ILE A 58 6.26 19.35 -12.07
N ARG A 59 7.57 19.58 -11.94
CA ARG A 59 8.58 18.79 -12.65
C ARG A 59 8.73 17.40 -12.03
N ASN A 60 9.10 16.42 -12.85
CA ASN A 60 9.33 15.05 -12.39
C ASN A 60 10.43 14.99 -11.31
N ASP A 61 11.51 15.74 -11.48
CA ASP A 61 12.62 15.78 -10.52
C ASP A 61 12.18 16.28 -9.14
N TRP A 62 11.18 17.16 -9.06
CA TRP A 62 10.60 17.61 -7.79
C TRP A 62 9.81 16.49 -7.10
N LEU A 63 9.05 15.69 -7.86
CA LEU A 63 8.29 14.57 -7.30
C LEU A 63 9.22 13.48 -6.78
N GLU A 64 10.28 13.17 -7.53
CA GLU A 64 11.31 12.21 -7.13
C GLU A 64 12.07 12.68 -5.88
N GLN A 65 12.50 13.94 -5.84
CA GLN A 65 13.14 14.52 -4.65
C GLN A 65 12.20 14.53 -3.44
N ALA A 66 10.92 14.87 -3.63
CA ALA A 66 9.94 14.86 -2.55
C ALA A 66 9.74 13.45 -1.97
N LEU A 67 9.69 12.43 -2.83
CA LEU A 67 9.64 11.04 -2.39
C LEU A 67 10.92 10.66 -1.61
N GLY A 68 12.11 11.06 -2.11
CA GLY A 68 13.37 10.83 -1.40
C GLY A 68 13.36 11.44 0.01
N ILE A 69 12.95 12.70 0.13
CA ILE A 69 12.81 13.39 1.42
C ILE A 69 11.85 12.64 2.35
N LEU A 70 10.70 12.16 1.83
CA LEU A 70 9.75 11.37 2.62
C LEU A 70 10.34 10.03 3.07
N ILE A 71 11.08 9.34 2.20
CA ILE A 71 11.74 8.07 2.51
C ILE A 71 12.77 8.27 3.63
N ASP A 72 13.59 9.30 3.53
CA ASP A 72 14.67 9.57 4.49
C ASP A 72 14.12 10.02 5.85
N LYS A 73 13.15 10.95 5.85
CA LYS A 73 12.59 11.51 7.09
C LYS A 73 11.50 10.65 7.71
N ARG A 74 10.88 9.73 6.94
CA ARG A 74 9.67 8.96 7.27
C ARG A 74 8.41 9.80 7.47
N THR A 75 8.53 10.97 8.06
CA THR A 75 7.46 11.93 8.36
C THR A 75 7.88 13.31 7.87
N VAL A 76 6.97 14.01 7.18
CA VAL A 76 7.23 15.30 6.54
C VAL A 76 6.08 16.30 6.73
N ILE A 77 6.42 17.58 6.64
CA ILE A 77 5.52 18.75 6.63
C ILE A 77 5.75 19.58 5.37
N ASP A 78 4.95 20.62 5.15
CA ASP A 78 5.07 21.44 3.94
C ASP A 78 6.39 22.23 3.89
N GLN A 79 6.98 22.55 5.04
CA GLN A 79 8.27 23.24 5.13
C GLN A 79 9.43 22.37 4.61
N ASP A 80 9.31 21.04 4.62
CA ASP A 80 10.35 20.14 4.14
C ASP A 80 10.57 20.24 2.62
N PHE A 81 9.67 20.91 1.90
CA PHE A 81 9.69 21.00 0.43
C PHE A 81 9.86 22.43 -0.09
N VAL A 82 10.22 23.40 0.76
CA VAL A 82 10.36 24.82 0.36
C VAL A 82 11.37 24.99 -0.78
N ASP A 83 12.45 24.21 -0.77
CA ASP A 83 13.49 24.24 -1.78
C ASP A 83 13.06 23.63 -3.13
N LEU A 84 11.96 22.85 -3.14
CA LEU A 84 11.33 22.34 -4.36
C LEU A 84 10.40 23.37 -5.02
N GLY A 85 10.30 24.58 -4.46
CA GLY A 85 9.62 25.73 -5.04
C GLY A 85 8.26 26.05 -4.43
N ARG A 86 7.54 27.00 -5.07
CA ARG A 86 6.33 27.65 -4.53
C ARG A 86 5.08 26.74 -4.41
N ARG A 87 5.18 25.47 -4.79
CA ARG A 87 4.07 24.49 -4.78
C ARG A 87 4.28 23.37 -3.76
N HIS A 88 5.08 23.60 -2.72
CA HIS A 88 5.30 22.65 -1.62
C HIS A 88 4.00 22.12 -0.98
N SER A 89 2.94 22.93 -0.88
CA SER A 89 1.64 22.48 -0.37
C SER A 89 0.93 21.48 -1.29
N PHE A 90 1.14 21.57 -2.60
CA PHE A 90 0.68 20.56 -3.57
C PHE A 90 1.52 19.29 -3.44
N ILE A 91 2.86 19.42 -3.33
CA ILE A 91 3.76 18.27 -3.18
C ILE A 91 3.40 17.43 -1.95
N LEU A 92 3.19 18.07 -0.80
CA LEU A 92 2.76 17.38 0.42
C LEU A 92 1.40 16.66 0.23
N ALA A 93 0.44 17.33 -0.42
CA ALA A 93 -0.87 16.75 -0.72
C ALA A 93 -0.78 15.58 -1.70
N PHE A 94 0.09 15.68 -2.71
CA PHE A 94 0.36 14.61 -3.66
C PHE A 94 0.95 13.38 -2.94
N LEU A 95 1.96 13.57 -2.09
CA LEU A 95 2.53 12.45 -1.31
C LEU A 95 1.48 11.79 -0.43
N SER A 96 0.60 12.57 0.21
CA SER A 96 -0.49 12.04 1.04
C SER A 96 -1.53 11.22 0.29
N SER A 97 -1.56 11.31 -1.04
CA SER A 97 -2.46 10.54 -1.89
C SER A 97 -1.89 9.18 -2.29
N LEU A 98 -0.58 8.94 -2.08
CA LEU A 98 0.04 7.65 -2.37
C LEU A 98 -0.51 6.57 -1.42
N PRO A 99 -0.81 5.35 -1.89
CA PRO A 99 -1.45 4.32 -1.06
C PRO A 99 -0.66 3.92 0.20
N PHE A 100 0.67 4.02 0.13
CA PHE A 100 1.61 3.68 1.20
C PHE A 100 1.97 4.84 2.12
N VAL A 101 1.21 5.93 2.03
CA VAL A 101 1.40 7.14 2.81
C VAL A 101 0.10 7.43 3.59
N GLU A 102 0.23 7.97 4.80
CA GLU A 102 -0.90 8.37 5.63
C GLU A 102 -0.80 9.84 6.06
N LYS A 103 -1.96 10.45 6.24
CA LYS A 103 -2.12 11.83 6.71
C LYS A 103 -2.36 11.83 8.22
N HIS A 104 -1.60 12.65 8.93
CA HIS A 104 -1.81 12.95 10.35
C HIS A 104 -2.59 14.24 10.55
N LYS A 105 -3.25 14.36 11.71
CA LYS A 105 -4.12 15.51 12.05
C LYS A 105 -3.40 16.86 11.97
N ASN A 106 -2.09 16.89 12.20
CA ASN A 106 -1.28 18.10 12.24
C ASN A 106 -0.75 18.54 10.86
N LYS A 107 -1.42 18.14 9.76
CA LYS A 107 -0.95 18.36 8.37
C LYS A 107 0.43 17.75 8.11
N GLN A 108 0.79 16.74 8.88
CA GLN A 108 1.95 15.89 8.65
C GLN A 108 1.56 14.73 7.74
N VAL A 109 2.53 14.26 6.99
CA VAL A 109 2.40 13.10 6.11
C VAL A 109 3.48 12.11 6.49
N GLN A 110 3.14 10.83 6.59
CA GLN A 110 4.05 9.80 7.06
C GLN A 110 3.96 8.55 6.18
N LEU A 111 5.09 7.86 5.98
CA LEU A 111 5.09 6.51 5.42
C LEU A 111 4.36 5.55 6.37
N LYS A 112 3.37 4.82 5.86
CA LYS A 112 2.70 3.78 6.65
C LYS A 112 3.73 2.78 7.17
N THR A 113 3.54 2.35 8.42
CA THR A 113 4.40 1.37 9.06
C THR A 113 3.60 0.12 9.40
N PHE A 114 4.08 -1.02 8.94
CA PHE A 114 3.54 -2.34 9.23
C PHE A 114 4.64 -3.23 9.78
N THR A 115 4.24 -4.39 10.27
CA THR A 115 5.15 -5.43 10.74
C THR A 115 5.07 -6.66 9.85
N THR A 116 6.01 -7.58 10.01
CA THR A 116 5.93 -8.90 9.37
C THR A 116 4.66 -9.67 9.71
N LEU A 117 3.92 -9.32 10.77
CA LEU A 117 2.62 -9.94 11.08
C LEU A 117 1.50 -9.49 10.14
N ASP A 118 1.68 -8.38 9.43
CA ASP A 118 0.70 -7.81 8.50
C ASP A 118 0.85 -8.36 7.07
N ILE A 119 1.86 -9.21 6.84
CA ILE A 119 2.15 -9.84 5.55
C ILE A 119 1.78 -11.33 5.60
N PRO A 120 1.13 -11.88 4.56
CA PRO A 120 0.83 -13.31 4.50
C PRO A 120 2.08 -14.18 4.30
N PHE A 121 2.19 -15.27 5.07
CA PHE A 121 3.32 -16.21 5.03
C PHE A 121 3.10 -17.45 4.16
N SER A 122 1.84 -17.80 3.88
CA SER A 122 1.38 -18.91 3.03
C SER A 122 0.39 -18.46 1.95
N THR A 123 0.11 -19.36 1.01
CA THR A 123 -0.95 -19.15 0.01
C THR A 123 -2.33 -19.10 0.67
N VAL A 124 -3.31 -18.56 -0.05
CA VAL A 124 -4.70 -18.50 0.43
C VAL A 124 -5.27 -19.91 0.57
N ASP A 125 -4.97 -20.81 -0.37
CA ASP A 125 -5.42 -22.21 -0.32
C ASP A 125 -4.94 -22.89 0.97
N GLN A 126 -3.66 -22.76 1.32
CA GLN A 126 -3.13 -23.31 2.58
C GLN A 126 -3.82 -22.73 3.82
N THR A 127 -4.20 -21.45 3.74
CA THR A 127 -4.90 -20.74 4.81
C THR A 127 -6.34 -21.24 4.94
N MET A 128 -7.06 -21.40 3.82
CA MET A 128 -8.45 -21.86 3.77
C MET A 128 -8.58 -23.36 4.06
N THR A 129 -7.62 -24.19 3.64
CA THR A 129 -7.56 -25.60 4.06
C THR A 129 -7.50 -25.70 5.58
N MET A 130 -6.63 -24.92 6.23
CA MET A 130 -6.59 -24.91 7.69
C MET A 130 -7.90 -24.43 8.31
N LEU A 131 -8.56 -23.41 7.74
CA LEU A 131 -9.85 -22.95 8.23
C LEU A 131 -10.88 -24.09 8.22
N GLN A 132 -10.95 -24.85 7.12
CA GLN A 132 -11.86 -25.97 6.99
C GLN A 132 -11.60 -27.05 8.04
N GLU A 133 -10.33 -27.46 8.23
CA GLU A 133 -9.95 -28.44 9.26
C GLU A 133 -10.33 -27.99 10.69
N LEU A 134 -10.22 -26.68 10.99
CA LEU A 134 -10.66 -26.12 12.28
C LEU A 134 -12.19 -26.09 12.42
N ILE A 135 -12.93 -25.88 11.33
CA ILE A 135 -14.40 -25.93 11.31
C ILE A 135 -14.87 -27.36 11.57
N ASP A 136 -14.21 -28.34 10.94
CA ASP A 136 -14.51 -29.77 11.03
C ASP A 136 -14.07 -30.39 12.37
N GLY A 137 -13.31 -29.64 13.18
CA GLY A 137 -12.90 -30.04 14.51
C GLY A 137 -11.77 -31.07 14.54
N GLU A 138 -10.98 -31.17 13.46
CA GLU A 138 -9.87 -32.11 13.38
C GLU A 138 -8.79 -31.83 14.45
N TYR A 139 -8.58 -30.55 14.76
CA TYR A 139 -7.69 -30.06 15.81
C TYR A 139 -8.03 -28.61 16.15
N THR A 140 -7.31 -28.03 17.12
CA THR A 140 -7.46 -26.61 17.49
C THR A 140 -6.23 -25.82 17.05
N ALA A 141 -6.37 -24.52 16.77
CA ALA A 141 -5.25 -23.68 16.34
C ALA A 141 -4.09 -23.64 17.37
N ASP A 142 -4.36 -23.91 18.64
CA ASP A 142 -3.34 -24.00 19.70
C ASP A 142 -2.64 -25.36 19.75
N SER A 143 -3.26 -26.42 19.22
CA SER A 143 -2.77 -27.79 19.35
C SER A 143 -1.78 -28.23 18.26
N ILE A 144 -1.40 -27.34 17.32
CA ILE A 144 -0.56 -27.68 16.15
C ILE A 144 0.69 -28.47 16.54
N THR A 145 1.42 -28.03 17.58
CA THR A 145 2.68 -28.65 18.00
C THR A 145 2.48 -30.03 18.60
N GLN A 146 1.35 -30.27 19.29
CA GLN A 146 1.03 -31.59 19.84
C GLN A 146 0.46 -32.53 18.76
N THR A 147 -0.34 -32.00 17.83
CA THR A 147 -1.04 -32.78 16.81
C THR A 147 -0.10 -33.29 15.71
N PHE A 148 0.80 -32.45 15.20
CA PHE A 148 1.66 -32.81 14.07
C PHE A 148 3.08 -33.12 14.53
N LYS A 149 3.65 -34.24 14.07
CA LYS A 149 5.02 -34.65 14.46
C LYS A 149 6.10 -34.04 13.58
N GLU A 150 5.85 -33.94 12.28
CA GLU A 150 6.81 -33.44 11.29
C GLU A 150 6.97 -31.92 11.35
N ASP A 151 8.20 -31.44 11.47
CA ASP A 151 8.50 -30.01 11.62
C ASP A 151 8.09 -29.17 10.40
N ASN A 152 8.16 -29.75 9.20
CA ASN A 152 7.70 -29.05 8.01
C ASN A 152 6.18 -28.81 8.05
N ILE A 153 5.39 -29.81 8.49
CA ILE A 153 3.94 -29.68 8.62
C ILE A 153 3.61 -28.67 9.72
N LYS A 154 4.26 -28.75 10.89
CA LYS A 154 4.09 -27.76 11.98
C LYS A 154 4.31 -26.34 11.48
N ARG A 155 5.38 -26.12 10.71
CA ARG A 155 5.71 -24.80 10.16
C ARG A 155 4.63 -24.31 9.19
N LEU A 156 4.16 -25.16 8.27
CA LEU A 156 3.09 -24.80 7.33
C LEU A 156 1.79 -24.45 8.06
N LYS A 157 1.39 -25.27 9.04
CA LYS A 157 0.20 -24.99 9.88
C LYS A 157 0.37 -23.72 10.70
N SER A 158 1.54 -23.47 11.26
CA SER A 158 1.81 -22.22 11.99
C SER A 158 1.69 -20.99 11.09
N HIS A 159 2.16 -21.05 9.84
CA HIS A 159 1.98 -19.94 8.88
C HIS A 159 0.50 -19.73 8.54
N ALA A 160 -0.23 -20.81 8.22
CA ALA A 160 -1.66 -20.74 7.94
C ALA A 160 -2.45 -20.18 9.13
N ARG A 161 -2.07 -20.54 10.37
CA ARG A 161 -2.65 -19.98 11.59
C ARG A 161 -2.46 -18.47 11.68
N GLN A 162 -1.25 -17.97 11.42
CA GLN A 162 -1.01 -16.53 11.43
C GLN A 162 -1.81 -15.82 10.34
N ASN A 163 -1.92 -16.43 9.15
CA ASN A 163 -2.72 -15.88 8.07
C ASN A 163 -4.23 -15.86 8.39
N LEU A 164 -4.76 -16.86 9.10
CA LEU A 164 -6.14 -16.84 9.59
C LEU A 164 -6.37 -15.74 10.64
N LYS A 165 -5.37 -15.47 11.48
CA LYS A 165 -5.39 -14.35 12.42
C LYS A 165 -5.33 -13.00 11.68
N LEU A 166 -4.47 -12.88 10.67
CA LEU A 166 -4.39 -11.71 9.79
C LEU A 166 -5.73 -11.40 9.11
N LEU A 167 -6.45 -12.42 8.67
CA LEU A 167 -7.79 -12.31 8.06
C LEU A 167 -8.92 -12.18 9.11
N GLY A 168 -8.62 -12.22 10.40
CA GLY A 168 -9.61 -12.11 11.49
C GLY A 168 -10.55 -13.32 11.61
N TYR A 169 -10.19 -14.48 11.06
CA TYR A 169 -10.88 -15.74 11.35
C TYR A 169 -10.53 -16.25 12.74
N LEU A 170 -9.28 -16.01 13.15
CA LEU A 170 -8.79 -16.27 14.49
C LEU A 170 -8.57 -14.96 15.24
N ASN A 171 -8.86 -14.98 16.54
CA ASN A 171 -8.58 -13.85 17.41
C ASN A 171 -7.14 -13.84 17.93
N LYS A 172 -6.86 -12.94 18.88
CA LYS A 172 -5.53 -12.79 19.46
C LYS A 172 -5.03 -14.06 20.16
N ASP A 173 -5.96 -14.83 20.74
CA ASP A 173 -5.75 -16.08 21.46
C ASP A 173 -5.99 -17.32 20.58
N TYR A 174 -5.96 -17.14 19.25
CA TYR A 174 -6.16 -18.19 18.26
C TYR A 174 -7.49 -18.96 18.36
N LYS A 175 -8.53 -18.33 18.95
CA LYS A 175 -9.88 -18.90 18.92
C LYS A 175 -10.59 -18.52 17.63
N LEU A 176 -11.33 -19.47 17.08
CA LEU A 176 -12.09 -19.32 15.84
C LEU A 176 -13.33 -18.44 16.10
N GLU A 177 -13.33 -17.25 15.51
CA GLU A 177 -14.43 -16.26 15.65
C GLU A 177 -15.39 -16.28 14.46
N ASN A 178 -14.92 -16.71 13.30
CA ASN A 178 -15.73 -16.79 12.08
C ASN A 178 -15.46 -18.10 11.36
N LYS A 179 -16.52 -18.71 10.81
CA LYS A 179 -16.49 -19.99 10.10
C LYS A 179 -16.92 -19.89 8.63
N ASP A 180 -17.27 -18.69 8.18
CA ASP A 180 -17.71 -18.42 6.81
C ASP A 180 -16.50 -18.36 5.87
N ASN A 181 -16.30 -19.44 5.12
CA ASN A 181 -15.27 -19.57 4.11
C ASN A 181 -15.80 -19.30 2.69
N SER A 182 -16.96 -18.66 2.55
CA SER A 182 -17.46 -18.22 1.25
C SER A 182 -16.49 -17.23 0.60
N ILE A 183 -16.43 -17.26 -0.74
CA ILE A 183 -15.53 -16.40 -1.50
C ILE A 183 -15.78 -14.90 -1.21
N GLN A 184 -17.04 -14.52 -0.94
CA GLN A 184 -17.42 -13.15 -0.60
C GLN A 184 -16.83 -12.72 0.74
N GLU A 185 -16.90 -13.56 1.78
CA GLU A 185 -16.32 -13.24 3.09
C GLU A 185 -14.79 -13.24 3.04
N VAL A 186 -14.18 -14.19 2.31
CA VAL A 186 -12.72 -14.22 2.10
C VAL A 186 -12.25 -12.94 1.41
N ARG A 187 -12.92 -12.52 0.33
CA ARG A 187 -12.61 -11.28 -0.40
C ARG A 187 -12.71 -10.06 0.51
N LYS A 188 -13.78 -9.96 1.30
CA LYS A 188 -13.99 -8.87 2.26
C LYS A 188 -12.87 -8.82 3.30
N ARG A 189 -12.46 -9.95 3.86
CA ARG A 189 -11.39 -10.03 4.88
C ARG A 189 -10.02 -9.70 4.31
N ILE A 190 -9.72 -10.14 3.10
CA ILE A 190 -8.49 -9.78 2.38
C ILE A 190 -8.39 -8.26 2.25
N LEU A 191 -9.47 -7.58 1.86
CA LEU A 191 -9.51 -6.12 1.72
C LEU A 191 -9.56 -5.37 3.06
N GLN A 192 -9.96 -6.01 4.16
CA GLN A 192 -9.90 -5.42 5.50
C GLN A 192 -8.49 -5.41 6.09
N SER A 193 -7.56 -6.19 5.55
CA SER A 193 -6.16 -6.16 5.96
C SER A 193 -5.49 -4.89 5.40
N PRO A 194 -5.05 -3.94 6.26
CA PRO A 194 -4.59 -2.63 5.79
C PRO A 194 -3.37 -2.69 4.87
N PHE A 195 -2.48 -3.67 5.07
CA PHE A 195 -1.33 -3.87 4.20
C PHE A 195 -1.73 -4.43 2.83
N ILE A 196 -2.66 -5.39 2.80
CA ILE A 196 -3.13 -5.98 1.55
C ILE A 196 -3.96 -4.98 0.75
N GLU A 197 -4.80 -4.19 1.42
CA GLU A 197 -5.53 -3.08 0.81
C GLU A 197 -4.57 -2.06 0.18
N MET A 198 -3.50 -1.67 0.88
CA MET A 198 -2.47 -0.78 0.33
C MET A 198 -1.84 -1.35 -0.95
N VAL A 199 -1.52 -2.64 -0.97
CA VAL A 199 -0.98 -3.32 -2.16
C VAL A 199 -2.01 -3.32 -3.29
N TYR A 200 -3.27 -3.64 -2.99
CA TYR A 200 -4.36 -3.63 -3.96
C TYR A 200 -4.58 -2.25 -4.58
N GLU A 201 -4.66 -1.20 -3.76
CA GLU A 201 -4.79 0.18 -4.24
C GLU A 201 -3.58 0.62 -5.07
N SER A 202 -2.36 0.19 -4.71
CA SER A 202 -1.17 0.46 -5.52
C SER A 202 -1.25 -0.17 -6.91
N LEU A 203 -1.77 -1.40 -7.01
CA LEU A 203 -1.93 -2.11 -8.28
C LEU A 203 -2.89 -1.40 -9.25
N ARG A 204 -3.87 -0.65 -8.75
CA ARG A 204 -4.82 0.11 -9.58
C ARG A 204 -4.14 1.18 -10.43
N PHE A 205 -2.97 1.67 -10.00
CA PHE A 205 -2.14 2.63 -10.74
C PHE A 205 -1.09 1.96 -11.64
N MET A 206 -1.12 0.63 -11.74
CA MET A 206 -0.20 -0.17 -12.55
C MET A 206 -0.90 -1.00 -13.64
N PRO A 207 -1.95 -0.53 -14.35
CA PRO A 207 -2.71 -1.38 -15.28
C PRO A 207 -1.85 -1.90 -16.44
N MET A 208 -0.95 -1.06 -16.95
CA MET A 208 -0.08 -1.38 -18.09
C MET A 208 1.25 -2.06 -17.71
N TYR A 209 1.50 -2.26 -16.41
CA TYR A 209 2.75 -2.86 -15.95
C TYR A 209 2.68 -4.38 -16.08
N HIS A 210 3.79 -4.98 -16.52
CA HIS A 210 3.94 -6.43 -16.49
C HIS A 210 4.12 -6.94 -15.05
N TYR A 211 3.84 -8.23 -14.83
CA TYR A 211 3.91 -8.87 -13.52
C TYR A 211 5.25 -8.60 -12.79
N LYS A 212 6.37 -8.72 -13.51
CA LYS A 212 7.71 -8.48 -12.94
C LYS A 212 7.87 -7.04 -12.45
N GLU A 213 7.38 -6.06 -13.18
CA GLU A 213 7.49 -4.65 -12.79
C GLU A 213 6.61 -4.34 -11.57
N LYS A 214 5.38 -4.88 -11.54
CA LYS A 214 4.49 -4.78 -10.37
C LYS A 214 5.14 -5.38 -9.13
N LEU A 215 5.73 -6.57 -9.26
CA LEU A 215 6.42 -7.26 -8.18
C LEU A 215 7.58 -6.42 -7.63
N GLU A 216 8.43 -5.86 -8.49
CA GLU A 216 9.57 -5.04 -8.06
C GLU A 216 9.12 -3.77 -7.32
N ILE A 217 8.12 -3.05 -7.83
CA ILE A 217 7.61 -1.83 -7.18
C ILE A 217 6.99 -2.16 -5.81
N LEU A 218 6.13 -3.18 -5.75
CA LEU A 218 5.48 -3.57 -4.50
C LEU A 218 6.49 -4.12 -3.49
N LYS A 219 7.56 -4.78 -3.94
CA LYS A 219 8.67 -5.20 -3.09
C LYS A 219 9.41 -3.99 -2.50
N GLU A 220 9.71 -2.97 -3.31
CA GLU A 220 10.29 -1.70 -2.84
C GLU A 220 9.37 -1.03 -1.80
N ILE A 221 8.06 -0.93 -2.07
CA ILE A 221 7.08 -0.37 -1.12
C ILE A 221 7.04 -1.19 0.19
N THR A 222 7.09 -2.52 0.09
CA THR A 222 7.09 -3.41 1.25
C THR A 222 8.34 -3.19 2.10
N TYR A 223 9.51 -3.06 1.47
CA TYR A 223 10.76 -2.78 2.17
C TYR A 223 10.75 -1.43 2.89
N LEU A 224 10.11 -0.43 2.29
CA LEU A 224 9.94 0.88 2.91
C LEU A 224 8.98 0.82 4.10
N THR A 225 7.87 0.09 3.98
CA THR A 225 6.76 0.19 4.94
C THR A 225 6.76 -0.90 6.01
N VAL A 226 7.54 -1.97 5.86
CA VAL A 226 7.46 -3.13 6.76
C VAL A 226 8.75 -3.36 7.54
N VAL A 227 8.59 -3.52 8.86
CA VAL A 227 9.66 -3.92 9.77
C VAL A 227 9.38 -5.29 10.40
N SER A 228 10.42 -5.91 10.95
CA SER A 228 10.31 -7.13 11.72
C SER A 228 9.45 -6.91 12.97
N SER A 229 8.43 -7.76 13.17
CA SER A 229 7.61 -7.71 14.38
C SER A 229 8.38 -8.06 15.66
N THR A 230 9.56 -8.68 15.55
CA THR A 230 10.35 -9.14 16.69
C THR A 230 11.33 -8.07 17.20
N ASP A 231 12.03 -7.39 16.30
CA ASP A 231 13.12 -6.48 16.63
C ASP A 231 13.02 -5.10 15.95
N GLN A 232 11.92 -4.84 15.22
CA GLN A 232 11.65 -3.58 14.51
C GLN A 232 12.71 -3.20 13.47
N THR A 233 13.54 -4.16 13.04
CA THR A 233 14.55 -3.96 11.99
C THR A 233 13.95 -4.10 10.60
N THR A 234 14.65 -3.59 9.58
CA THR A 234 14.23 -3.75 8.20
C THR A 234 14.21 -5.23 7.80
N ILE A 235 13.14 -5.63 7.12
CA ILE A 235 12.98 -7.02 6.69
C ILE A 235 13.96 -7.41 5.59
N LYS A 236 14.21 -8.71 5.46
CA LYS A 236 14.97 -9.25 4.32
C LYS A 236 14.16 -9.12 3.03
N GLU A 237 14.85 -8.90 1.91
CA GLU A 237 14.23 -8.81 0.58
C GLU A 237 13.39 -10.07 0.24
N SER A 238 13.88 -11.25 0.61
CA SER A 238 13.17 -12.51 0.37
C SER A 238 11.84 -12.62 1.14
N VAL A 239 11.71 -11.94 2.29
CA VAL A 239 10.46 -11.85 3.04
C VAL A 239 9.48 -10.94 2.30
N ALA A 240 9.94 -9.78 1.82
CA ALA A 240 9.12 -8.86 1.04
C ALA A 240 8.62 -9.52 -0.25
N GLU A 241 9.51 -10.15 -1.02
CA GLU A 241 9.14 -10.81 -2.27
C GLU A 241 8.13 -11.93 -2.05
N LYS A 242 8.39 -12.82 -1.08
CA LYS A 242 7.47 -13.92 -0.76
C LYS A 242 6.11 -13.39 -0.30
N GLY A 243 6.11 -12.35 0.53
CA GLY A 243 4.91 -11.67 0.98
C GLY A 243 4.06 -11.15 -0.17
N ILE A 244 4.65 -10.39 -1.09
CA ILE A 244 3.95 -9.86 -2.26
C ILE A 244 3.46 -10.98 -3.20
N ARG A 245 4.24 -12.05 -3.38
CA ARG A 245 3.79 -13.23 -4.17
C ARG A 245 2.56 -13.90 -3.54
N ASN A 246 2.55 -14.04 -2.22
CA ASN A 246 1.37 -14.54 -1.50
C ASN A 246 0.18 -13.59 -1.66
N ILE A 247 0.39 -12.27 -1.57
CA ILE A 247 -0.69 -11.29 -1.80
C ILE A 247 -1.25 -11.40 -3.23
N PHE A 248 -0.41 -11.54 -4.26
CA PHE A 248 -0.89 -11.79 -5.61
C PHE A 248 -1.75 -13.06 -5.70
N ASN A 249 -1.32 -14.14 -5.05
CA ASN A 249 -2.11 -15.37 -4.97
C ASN A 249 -3.47 -15.14 -4.27
N TRP A 250 -3.49 -14.37 -3.18
CA TRP A 250 -4.70 -14.05 -2.44
C TRP A 250 -5.67 -13.19 -3.25
N LEU A 251 -5.17 -12.12 -3.87
CA LEU A 251 -5.97 -11.21 -4.70
C LEU A 251 -6.53 -11.93 -5.94
N LYS A 252 -5.75 -12.84 -6.55
CA LYS A 252 -6.22 -13.66 -7.67
C LYS A 252 -7.32 -14.62 -7.25
N HIS A 253 -7.15 -15.32 -6.13
CA HIS A 253 -8.18 -16.21 -5.60
C HIS A 253 -9.47 -15.46 -5.28
N ALA A 254 -9.36 -14.24 -4.73
CA ALA A 254 -10.49 -13.37 -4.40
C ALA A 254 -11.12 -12.64 -5.60
N GLU A 255 -10.69 -12.93 -6.83
CA GLU A 255 -11.17 -12.29 -8.06
C GLU A 255 -11.07 -10.74 -8.00
N LEU A 256 -10.00 -10.26 -7.37
CA LEU A 256 -9.69 -8.83 -7.25
C LEU A 256 -8.75 -8.36 -8.36
N ILE A 257 -7.95 -9.28 -8.92
CA ILE A 257 -7.03 -9.04 -10.03
C ILE A 257 -7.08 -10.22 -11.00
N ASP A 258 -6.65 -9.97 -12.24
CA ASP A 258 -6.53 -11.00 -13.26
C ASP A 258 -5.41 -12.01 -12.95
N GLY A 259 -5.59 -13.21 -13.52
CA GLY A 259 -4.75 -14.37 -13.31
C GLY A 259 -3.49 -14.46 -14.16
#